data_AF-A0A939WRW5-F1
#
_entry.id   AF-A0A939WRW5-F1
#
_cell.length_a   1.000
_cell.length_b   1.000
_cell.length_c   1.000
_cell.angle_alpha   90.00
_cell.angle_beta   90.00
_cell.angle_gamma   90.00
#
_symmetry.space_group_name_H-M   'P 1'
#
loop_
_entity.id
_entity.type
_entity.pdbx_description
1 polymer ?
#
loop_
_entity_poly.entity_id
_entity_poly.type
_entity_poly.pdbx_seq_one_letter_code
_entity_poly.pdbx_strand_id
1 'polypeptide(L)' 'MTYGYVRVSTDRQTVENQRFEIARFAAHGGIRVDGWIEETASGTTCWSKRGLGRLL' A
#
# COMPACT_ATOMS: atom_id res chain seq x y z
N MET A 1 -4.88 -14.74 -1.31
CA MET A 1 -4.00 -13.97 -0.42
C MET A 1 -4.11 -12.51 -0.85
N THR A 2 -4.66 -11.64 -0.01
CA THR A 2 -4.93 -10.23 -0.35
C THR A 2 -3.80 -9.38 0.20
N TYR A 3 -3.16 -8.59 -0.65
CA TYR A 3 -2.08 -7.69 -0.25
C TYR A 3 -2.54 -6.23 -0.35
N GLY A 4 -2.30 -5.46 0.71
CA GLY A 4 -2.50 -4.02 0.72
C GLY A 4 -1.22 -3.34 0.25
N TYR A 5 -1.29 -2.57 -0.83
CA TYR A 5 -0.17 -1.75 -1.30
C TYR A 5 -0.46 -0.28 -1.01
N VAL A 6 0.42 0.36 -0.24
CA VAL A 6 0.33 1.77 0.10
C VAL A 6 1.61 2.47 -0.34
N ARG A 7 1.46 3.56 -1.09
CA ARG A 7 2.59 4.34 -1.58
C ARG A 7 2.42 5.81 -1.29
N VAL A 8 3.44 6.41 -0.68
CA VAL A 8 3.51 7.85 -0.45
C VAL A 8 4.65 8.45 -1.26
N SER A 9 4.42 9.62 -1.83
CA SER A 9 5.44 10.33 -2.62
C SER A 9 6.20 11.36 -1.79
N THR A 10 5.68 11.75 -0.63
CA THR A 10 6.29 12.72 0.29
C THR A 10 6.00 12.35 1.73
N ASP A 11 6.94 12.66 2.64
CA ASP A 11 6.87 12.40 4.08
C ASP A 11 5.65 13.07 4.78
N ARG A 12 5.04 14.08 4.13
CA ARG A 12 3.82 14.73 4.60
C ARG A 12 2.57 13.85 4.47
N GLN A 13 2.63 12.75 3.73
CA GLN A 13 1.54 11.80 3.62
C GLN A 13 1.77 10.66 4.63
N THR A 14 0.89 10.55 5.63
CA THR A 14 1.01 9.50 6.64
C THR A 14 0.55 8.16 6.05
N VAL A 15 1.51 7.26 5.76
CA VAL A 15 1.25 5.88 5.33
C VAL A 15 0.31 5.17 6.28
N GLU A 16 0.49 5.42 7.58
CA GLU A 16 -0.30 4.84 8.66
C GLU A 16 -1.80 5.16 8.55
N ASN A 17 -2.15 6.41 8.18
CA ASN A 17 -3.56 6.80 8.02
C ASN A 17 -4.20 6.13 6.80
N GLN A 18 -3.47 5.99 5.69
CA GLN A 18 -3.98 5.27 4.52
C GLN A 18 -4.17 3.79 4.82
N ARG A 19 -3.19 3.16 5.47
CA ARG A 19 -3.28 1.78 5.91
C ARG A 19 -4.46 1.57 6.86
N PHE A 20 -4.66 2.48 7.81
CA PHE A 20 -5.77 2.42 8.76
C PHE A 20 -7.12 2.47 8.04
N GLU A 21 -7.36 3.44 7.16
CA GLU A 21 -8.62 3.59 6.44
C GLU A 21 -8.90 2.40 5.51
N ILE A 22 -7.88 1.92 4.79
CA ILE A 22 -8.00 0.74 3.91
C ILE A 22 -8.29 -0.52 4.74
N ALA A 23 -7.62 -0.71 5.88
CA ALA A 23 -7.90 -1.82 6.78
C ALA A 23 -9.31 -1.75 7.36
N ARG A 24 -9.79 -0.54 7.69
CA ARG A 24 -11.14 -0.31 8.21
C ARG A 24 -12.20 -0.64 7.16
N PHE A 25 -11.99 -0.20 5.92
CA PHE A 25 -12.84 -0.52 4.79
C PHE A 25 -12.85 -2.04 4.50
N ALA A 26 -11.67 -2.65 4.47
CA ALA A 26 -11.53 -4.09 4.24
C ALA A 26 -12.23 -4.90 5.33
N ALA A 27 -12.06 -4.54 6.61
CA ALA A 27 -12.76 -5.16 7.72
C ALA A 27 -14.28 -5.01 7.61
N HIS A 28 -14.78 -3.85 7.19
CA HIS A 28 -16.21 -3.64 6.97
C HIS A 28 -16.77 -4.47 5.80
N GLY A 29 -15.96 -4.70 4.76
CA GLY A 29 -16.30 -5.52 3.59
C GLY A 29 -16.02 -7.01 3.74
N GLY A 30 -15.53 -7.49 4.90
CA GLY A 30 -15.13 -8.89 5.09
C GLY A 30 -13.87 -9.30 4.32
N ILE A 31 -13.08 -8.33 3.84
CA ILE A 31 -11.83 -8.56 3.12
C ILE A 31 -10.70 -8.67 4.15
N ARG A 32 -10.01 -9.81 4.15
CA ARG A 32 -8.83 -10.04 5.00
C ARG A 32 -7.57 -9.69 4.22
N VAL A 33 -6.79 -8.74 4.71
CA VAL A 33 -5.48 -8.36 4.15
C VAL A 33 -4.40 -9.17 4.86
N ASP A 34 -3.69 -10.02 4.10
CA ASP A 34 -2.68 -10.95 4.61
C ASP A 34 -1.30 -10.29 4.76
N GLY A 35 -1.04 -9.20 4.04
CA GLY A 35 0.23 -8.49 4.10
C GLY A 35 0.14 -7.07 3.55
N TRP A 36 1.03 -6.21 4.04
CA TRP A 36 1.14 -4.81 3.60
C TRP A 36 2.49 -4.58 2.94
N ILE A 37 2.46 -3.84 1.84
CA ILE A 37 3.65 -3.38 1.13
C ILE A 37 3.58 -1.87 1.15
N GLU A 38 4.50 -1.28 1.89
CA GLU A 38 4.58 0.15 2.11
C GLU A 38 5.81 0.68 1.37
N GLU A 39 5.62 1.65 0.49
CA GLU A 39 6.72 2.19 -0.32
C GLU A 39 6.70 3.71 -0.38
N THR A 40 7.82 4.33 -0.05
CA THR A 40 8.05 5.76 -0.24
C THR A 40 8.72 5.97 -1.59
N ALA A 41 7.92 6.24 -2.63
CA ALA A 41 8.41 6.36 -4.00
C ALA A 41 7.68 7.44 -4.81
N SER A 42 8.45 8.18 -5.60
CA SER A 42 7.95 9.20 -6.52
C SER A 42 7.01 8.62 -7.58
N GLY A 43 6.00 9.42 -7.96
CA GLY A 43 5.09 9.22 -9.10
C GLY A 43 5.78 8.80 -10.40
N THR A 44 6.98 9.33 -10.64
CA THR A 44 7.73 9.18 -11.89
C THR A 44 8.57 7.91 -12.00
N THR A 45 8.70 7.12 -10.93
CA THR A 45 9.54 5.91 -10.93
C THR A 45 8.80 4.73 -11.56
N CYS A 46 9.34 4.08 -12.59
CA CYS A 46 8.71 2.92 -13.24
C CYS A 46 8.33 1.81 -12.26
N TRP A 47 7.15 1.19 -12.46
CA TRP A 47 6.60 0.11 -11.63
C TRP A 47 7.55 -1.09 -11.50
N SER A 48 8.38 -1.35 -12.52
CA SER A 48 9.36 -2.44 -12.56
C SER A 48 10.53 -2.28 -11.58
N LYS A 49 10.73 -1.08 -11.02
CA LYS A 49 11.72 -0.83 -9.94
C LYS A 49 11.08 -0.76 -8.54
N ARG A 50 9.77 -0.99 -8.44
CA ARG A 50 9.02 -0.94 -7.18
C ARG A 50 8.97 -2.32 -6.54
N GLY A 51 8.85 -2.39 -5.22
CA GLY A 51 8.63 -3.63 -4.46
C GLY A 51 7.40 -4.41 -4.92
N LEU A 52 6.42 -3.73 -5.53
CA LEU A 52 5.27 -4.33 -6.22
C LEU A 52 5.68 -5.23 -7.39
N GLY A 53 6.76 -4.89 -8.10
CA GLY A 53 7.34 -5.73 -9.17
C GLY A 53 8.01 -7.01 -8.66
N ARG A 54 8.16 -7.18 -7.34
CA ARG A 54 8.61 -8.43 -6.72
C ARG A 54 7.45 -9.35 -6.32
N LEU A 55 6.21 -8.83 -6.34
CA LEU A 55 4.98 -9.56 -6.01
C LEU A 55 4.14 -9.97 -7.23
N LEU A 56 4.36 -9.32 -8.38
CA LEU A 56 3.82 -9.68 -9.70
C LEU A 56 4.78 -10.59 -10.44
#